data_AF-A0A4Z0MVS3-F1
#
_entry.id   AF-A0A4Z0MVS3-F1
#
_cell.length_a   1.000
_cell.length_b   1.000
_cell.length_c   1.000
_cell.angle_alpha   90.00
_cell.angle_beta   90.00
_cell.angle_gamma   90.00
#
_symmetry.space_group_name_H-M   'P 1'
#
loop_
_entity.id
_entity.type
_entity.pdbx_description
1 polymer ?
#
loop_
_entity_poly.entity_id
_entity_poly.type
_entity_poly.pdbx_seq_one_letter_code
_entity_poly.pdbx_strand_id
1 'polypeptide(L)'
;MIPADFPGNAYPFRFIREEPPYSPGGFLLERFICPFKTMKGRHYLIQVEQYQHHIYVLKFYLKEHRYQQDPEPRYYYQTNDGPAEAIRILNTCLSVMLYLLKRDPLASGGFIGTLKPEEGENTVNGQRFRIYSQLARDFFPPERWDHQHSPETNAYLLLNKASLGHYPDLLQQAQQMFQALYPDFSNALSDTLRPVVSQIRIG
;
A
#
# COMPACT_ATOMS: atom_id res chain seq x y z
N MET A 1 -17.39 4.65 7.61
CA MET A 1 -18.44 4.00 6.80
C MET A 1 -17.85 3.80 5.42
N ILE A 2 -17.69 2.54 4.99
CA ILE A 2 -17.21 2.19 3.65
C ILE A 2 -18.27 2.70 2.65
N PRO A 3 -17.91 3.29 1.49
CA PRO A 3 -18.89 3.65 0.47
C PRO A 3 -19.78 2.46 0.15
N ALA A 4 -21.09 2.69 0.01
CA ALA A 4 -22.07 1.63 -0.29
C ALA A 4 -21.77 0.90 -1.62
N ASP A 5 -20.95 1.53 -2.46
CA ASP A 5 -20.65 1.14 -3.83
C ASP A 5 -19.29 0.43 -3.95
N PHE A 6 -18.64 0.09 -2.83
CA PHE A 6 -17.40 -0.67 -2.87
C PHE A 6 -17.67 -2.11 -3.34
N PRO A 7 -17.14 -2.55 -4.50
CA PRO A 7 -17.54 -3.82 -5.12
C PRO A 7 -16.96 -5.04 -4.41
N GLY A 8 -16.03 -4.86 -3.47
CA GLY A 8 -15.39 -5.94 -2.71
C GLY A 8 -16.07 -6.21 -1.38
N ASN A 9 -16.30 -7.49 -1.05
CA ASN A 9 -16.61 -7.86 0.34
C ASN A 9 -15.39 -7.49 1.20
N ALA A 10 -15.57 -6.60 2.18
CA ALA A 10 -14.53 -6.15 3.11
C ALA A 10 -14.97 -6.44 4.56
N TYR A 11 -14.00 -6.51 5.47
CA TYR A 11 -14.29 -6.63 6.89
C TYR A 11 -14.60 -5.26 7.51
N PRO A 12 -15.52 -5.17 8.49
CA PRO A 12 -15.68 -3.97 9.28
C PRO A 12 -14.39 -3.58 10.00
N PHE A 13 -14.01 -2.31 9.90
CA PHE A 13 -12.86 -1.73 10.57
C PHE A 13 -13.23 -0.40 11.23
N ARG A 14 -12.35 0.10 12.10
CA ARG A 14 -12.44 1.41 12.75
C ARG A 14 -11.07 2.07 12.77
N PHE A 15 -10.99 3.39 12.89
CA PHE A 15 -9.71 4.08 13.04
C PHE A 15 -9.38 4.31 14.51
N ILE A 16 -8.15 4.03 14.89
CA ILE A 16 -7.56 4.38 16.17
C ILE A 16 -6.33 5.23 15.84
N ARG A 17 -6.33 6.50 16.25
CA ARG A 17 -5.17 7.37 16.05
C ARG A 17 -4.08 6.98 17.04
N GLU A 18 -2.85 6.93 16.56
CA GLU A 18 -1.65 6.80 17.39
C GLU A 18 -0.82 8.08 17.24
N GLU A 19 -0.03 8.40 18.27
CA GLU A 19 1.02 9.40 18.10
C GLU A 19 2.02 8.88 17.05
N PRO A 20 2.43 9.73 16.09
CA PRO A 20 3.42 9.31 15.12
C PRO A 20 4.71 8.95 15.86
N PRO A 21 5.31 7.76 15.63
CA PRO A 21 6.64 7.52 16.14
C PRO A 21 7.65 8.44 15.44
N TYR A 22 8.87 8.40 15.94
CA TYR A 22 10.01 8.97 15.24
C TYR A 22 10.07 8.48 13.79
N SER A 23 10.23 9.43 12.86
CA SER A 23 10.45 9.17 11.44
C SER A 23 11.79 9.74 11.03
N PRO A 24 12.68 8.94 10.41
CA PRO A 24 13.83 9.48 9.71
C PRO A 24 13.38 10.58 8.74
N GLY A 25 14.11 11.71 8.72
CA GLY A 25 13.80 12.87 7.89
C GLY A 25 12.51 13.65 8.25
N GLY A 26 11.75 13.24 9.26
CA GLY A 26 10.53 13.95 9.69
C GLY A 26 9.37 13.87 8.69
N PHE A 27 9.34 12.85 7.82
CA PHE A 27 8.31 12.71 6.80
C PHE A 27 6.95 12.27 7.35
N LEU A 28 6.93 11.41 8.39
CA LEU A 28 5.68 10.89 8.96
C LEU A 28 4.97 11.96 9.78
N LEU A 29 3.70 12.20 9.45
CA LEU A 29 2.84 13.17 10.13
C LEU A 29 1.89 12.49 11.11
N GLU A 30 1.22 11.42 10.68
CA GLU A 30 0.22 10.73 11.48
C GLU A 30 0.26 9.22 11.25
N ARG A 31 -0.11 8.46 12.29
CA ARG A 31 -0.33 7.02 12.19
C ARG A 31 -1.72 6.67 12.70
N PHE A 32 -2.40 5.79 11.97
CA PHE A 32 -3.65 5.18 12.38
C PHE A 32 -3.56 3.67 12.36
N ILE A 33 -4.17 3.02 13.34
CA ILE A 33 -4.39 1.59 13.35
C ILE A 33 -5.85 1.30 13.07
N CYS A 34 -6.09 0.45 12.06
CA CYS A 34 -7.40 -0.04 11.70
C CYS A 34 -7.51 -1.54 12.01
N PRO A 35 -7.96 -1.91 13.21
CA PRO A 35 -8.18 -3.32 13.54
C PRO A 35 -9.43 -3.85 12.83
N PHE A 36 -9.33 -5.09 12.35
CA PHE A 36 -10.48 -5.86 11.87
C PHE A 36 -10.35 -7.33 12.27
N LYS A 37 -11.49 -8.03 12.27
CA LYS A 37 -11.56 -9.48 12.60
C LYS A 37 -12.11 -10.23 11.40
N THR A 38 -11.46 -11.33 11.02
CA THR A 38 -11.92 -12.20 9.94
C THR A 38 -13.05 -13.12 10.38
N MET A 39 -13.75 -13.74 9.42
CA MET A 39 -14.76 -14.77 9.74
C MET A 39 -14.15 -15.99 10.45
N LYS A 40 -12.86 -16.27 10.18
CA LYS A 40 -12.09 -17.33 10.85
C LYS A 40 -11.57 -16.95 12.23
N GLY A 41 -11.95 -15.77 12.73
CA GLY A 41 -11.57 -15.32 14.06
C GLY A 41 -10.15 -14.73 14.17
N ARG A 42 -9.44 -14.57 13.07
CA ARG A 42 -8.12 -13.91 13.05
C ARG A 42 -8.29 -12.41 13.24
N HIS A 43 -7.39 -11.81 14.00
CA HIS A 43 -7.37 -10.37 14.23
C HIS A 43 -6.22 -9.76 13.44
N TYR A 44 -6.55 -8.85 12.52
CA TYR A 44 -5.55 -8.10 11.75
C TYR A 44 -5.52 -6.65 12.18
N LEU A 45 -4.37 -6.02 12.00
CA LEU A 45 -4.15 -4.60 12.14
C LEU A 45 -3.70 -4.07 10.77
N ILE A 46 -4.37 -3.02 10.28
CA ILE A 46 -3.86 -2.21 9.17
C ILE A 46 -3.26 -0.95 9.79
N GLN A 47 -1.97 -0.74 9.59
CA GLN A 47 -1.27 0.49 9.93
C GLN A 47 -1.31 1.42 8.72
N VAL A 48 -1.94 2.57 8.90
CA VAL A 48 -1.98 3.65 7.93
C VAL A 48 -0.99 4.71 8.39
N GLU A 49 0.00 5.00 7.55
CA GLU A 49 0.99 6.03 7.78
C GLU A 49 0.74 7.18 6.82
N GLN A 50 0.42 8.36 7.33
CA GLN A 50 0.31 9.58 6.56
C GLN A 50 1.64 10.32 6.62
N TYR A 51 2.20 10.59 5.46
CA TYR A 51 3.40 11.36 5.28
C TYR A 51 3.08 12.75 4.70
N GLN A 52 4.12 13.56 4.58
CA GLN A 52 4.09 14.82 3.83
C GLN A 52 3.49 14.64 2.43
N HIS A 53 2.95 15.74 1.88
CA HIS A 53 2.37 15.78 0.53
C HIS A 53 1.18 14.83 0.33
N HIS A 54 0.44 14.53 1.40
CA HIS A 54 -0.76 13.68 1.37
C HIS A 54 -0.47 12.25 0.88
N ILE A 55 0.72 11.71 1.17
CA ILE A 55 1.08 10.33 0.80
C ILE A 55 0.70 9.39 1.95
N TYR A 56 -0.07 8.34 1.64
CA TYR A 56 -0.49 7.32 2.59
C TYR A 56 0.15 5.97 2.25
N VAL A 57 0.79 5.33 3.23
CA VAL A 57 1.30 3.97 3.11
C VAL A 57 0.49 3.05 4.02
N LEU A 58 -0.03 1.97 3.44
CA LEU A 58 -0.79 0.96 4.17
C LEU A 58 0.09 -0.28 4.38
N LYS A 59 0.22 -0.68 5.65
CA LYS A 59 0.86 -1.93 6.07
C LYS A 59 -0.16 -2.76 6.82
N PHE A 60 -0.13 -4.09 6.73
CA PHE A 60 -1.06 -4.93 7.49
C PHE A 60 -0.43 -6.23 7.95
N TYR A 61 -0.87 -6.72 9.11
CA TYR A 61 -0.32 -7.91 9.75
C TYR A 61 -1.32 -8.48 10.77
N LEU A 62 -1.10 -9.72 11.21
CA LEU A 62 -1.87 -10.32 12.30
C LEU A 62 -1.51 -9.66 13.63
N LYS A 63 -2.53 -9.37 14.46
CA LYS A 63 -2.37 -8.77 15.79
C LYS A 63 -1.47 -9.60 16.72
N GLU A 64 -1.43 -10.92 16.56
CA GLU A 64 -0.57 -11.81 17.36
C GLU A 64 0.92 -11.56 17.10
N HIS A 65 1.25 -11.04 15.92
CA HIS A 65 2.60 -10.72 15.47
C HIS A 65 3.02 -9.28 15.82
N ARG A 66 2.19 -8.50 16.52
CA ARG A 66 2.41 -7.07 16.74
C ARG A 66 3.71 -6.68 17.44
N TYR A 67 4.26 -7.59 18.25
CA TYR A 67 5.48 -7.36 19.03
C TYR A 67 6.72 -8.03 18.45
N GLN A 68 6.61 -8.68 17.30
CA GLN A 68 7.79 -9.20 16.62
C GLN A 68 8.58 -8.02 16.03
N GLN A 69 9.90 -8.02 16.25
CA GLN A 69 10.76 -6.85 16.13
C GLN A 69 11.11 -6.44 14.70
N ASP A 70 10.90 -5.17 14.37
CA ASP A 70 11.31 -4.50 13.13
C ASP A 70 12.75 -4.85 12.65
N PRO A 71 13.04 -4.84 11.33
CA PRO A 71 12.21 -4.24 10.27
C PRO A 71 11.09 -5.13 9.68
N GLU A 72 11.22 -6.47 9.67
CA GLU A 72 10.37 -7.31 8.82
C GLU A 72 9.92 -8.71 9.35
N PRO A 73 9.63 -8.96 10.65
CA PRO A 73 9.00 -10.24 11.03
C PRO A 73 7.49 -10.20 10.97
N ARG A 74 6.82 -9.11 11.38
CA ARG A 74 5.35 -9.13 11.53
C ARG A 74 4.58 -9.12 10.21
N TYR A 75 5.12 -8.47 9.17
CA TYR A 75 4.50 -8.41 7.85
C TYR A 75 4.81 -9.68 7.03
N TYR A 76 5.76 -10.49 7.47
CA TYR A 76 6.21 -11.69 6.79
C TYR A 76 5.22 -12.86 6.87
N TYR A 77 4.53 -13.00 8.00
CA TYR A 77 3.70 -14.17 8.28
C TYR A 77 2.47 -14.30 7.38
N GLN A 78 2.27 -15.51 6.87
CA GLN A 78 1.09 -15.92 6.12
C GLN A 78 0.22 -16.80 7.00
N THR A 79 -1.11 -16.67 6.92
CA THR A 79 -2.03 -17.54 7.65
C THR A 79 -2.46 -18.77 6.86
N ASN A 80 -2.19 -18.81 5.54
CA ASN A 80 -2.62 -19.86 4.63
C ASN A 80 -4.14 -20.16 4.71
N ASP A 81 -4.93 -19.13 5.00
CA ASP A 81 -6.39 -19.23 5.13
C ASP A 81 -7.14 -19.37 3.80
N GLY A 82 -6.42 -19.48 2.69
CA GLY A 82 -6.96 -19.66 1.35
C GLY A 82 -7.18 -18.35 0.57
N PRO A 83 -7.35 -18.44 -0.76
CA PRO A 83 -7.36 -17.28 -1.64
C PRO A 83 -8.56 -16.35 -1.41
N ALA A 84 -9.74 -16.87 -1.09
CA ALA A 84 -10.91 -16.06 -0.81
C ALA A 84 -10.73 -15.16 0.42
N GLU A 85 -10.05 -15.67 1.46
CA GLU A 85 -9.75 -14.91 2.67
C GLU A 85 -8.70 -13.83 2.38
N ALA A 86 -7.65 -14.17 1.62
CA ALA A 86 -6.63 -13.22 1.19
C ALA A 86 -7.23 -12.06 0.38
N ILE A 87 -8.10 -12.34 -0.60
CA ILE A 87 -8.80 -11.31 -1.38
C ILE A 87 -9.64 -10.42 -0.47
N ARG A 88 -10.37 -11.00 0.50
CA ARG A 88 -11.21 -10.23 1.43
C ARG A 88 -10.39 -9.32 2.35
N ILE A 89 -9.21 -9.78 2.80
CA ILE A 89 -8.26 -8.96 3.56
C ILE A 89 -7.76 -7.78 2.69
N LEU A 90 -7.38 -8.04 1.44
CA LEU A 90 -6.94 -6.97 0.53
C LEU A 90 -8.05 -5.97 0.21
N ASN A 91 -9.28 -6.43 0.02
CA ASN A 91 -10.46 -5.58 -0.12
C ASN A 91 -10.69 -4.71 1.12
N THR A 92 -10.34 -5.20 2.30
CA THR A 92 -10.40 -4.42 3.54
C THR A 92 -9.35 -3.30 3.55
N CYS A 93 -8.11 -3.59 3.14
CA CYS A 93 -7.07 -2.56 2.94
C CYS A 93 -7.51 -1.51 1.92
N LEU A 94 -8.09 -1.94 0.80
CA LEU A 94 -8.59 -1.03 -0.22
C LEU A 94 -9.78 -0.19 0.27
N SER A 95 -10.68 -0.76 1.08
CA SER A 95 -11.77 -0.01 1.72
C SER A 95 -11.25 1.08 2.67
N VAL A 96 -10.15 0.81 3.39
CA VAL A 96 -9.47 1.83 4.20
C VAL A 96 -8.93 2.94 3.31
N MET A 97 -8.25 2.61 2.20
CA MET A 97 -7.73 3.60 1.26
C MET A 97 -8.84 4.47 0.67
N LEU A 98 -9.96 3.88 0.23
CA LEU A 98 -11.10 4.63 -0.30
C LEU A 98 -11.76 5.53 0.76
N TYR A 99 -11.79 5.08 2.02
CA TYR A 99 -12.25 5.93 3.12
C TYR A 99 -11.33 7.14 3.33
N LEU A 100 -10.00 6.95 3.25
CA LEU A 100 -9.03 8.05 3.33
C LEU A 100 -9.23 9.02 2.17
N LEU A 101 -9.38 8.52 0.94
CA LEU A 101 -9.61 9.33 -0.26
C LEU A 101 -10.87 10.20 -0.20
N LYS A 102 -11.94 9.70 0.44
CA LYS A 102 -13.15 10.50 0.65
C LYS A 102 -12.92 11.68 1.59
N ARG A 103 -11.96 11.58 2.51
CA ARG A 103 -11.65 12.62 3.51
C ARG A 103 -10.53 13.54 3.05
N ASP A 104 -9.62 13.01 2.26
CA ASP A 104 -8.48 13.70 1.70
C ASP A 104 -8.45 13.49 0.18
N PRO A 105 -9.08 14.40 -0.59
CA PRO A 105 -9.15 14.29 -2.04
C PRO A 105 -7.80 14.42 -2.75
N LEU A 106 -6.74 14.82 -2.05
CA LEU A 106 -5.37 14.91 -2.57
C LEU A 106 -4.54 13.66 -2.24
N ALA A 107 -5.11 12.69 -1.50
CA ALA A 107 -4.38 11.53 -1.03
C ALA A 107 -3.77 10.74 -2.20
N SER A 108 -2.47 10.54 -2.11
CA SER A 108 -1.68 9.59 -2.90
C SER A 108 -1.38 8.35 -2.05
N GLY A 109 -1.04 7.24 -2.69
CA GLY A 109 -0.79 5.96 -2.03
C GLY A 109 0.60 5.40 -2.32
N GLY A 110 1.04 4.47 -1.49
CA GLY A 110 2.19 3.64 -1.81
C GLY A 110 2.28 2.39 -0.95
N PHE A 111 3.07 1.42 -1.40
CA PHE A 111 3.40 0.22 -0.63
C PHE A 111 4.74 -0.37 -1.07
N ILE A 112 5.31 -1.21 -0.21
CA ILE A 112 6.39 -2.15 -0.55
C ILE A 112 5.83 -3.56 -0.39
N GLY A 113 5.97 -4.37 -1.43
CA GLY A 113 5.58 -5.78 -1.41
C GLY A 113 6.62 -6.62 -0.70
N THR A 114 6.56 -6.68 0.63
CA THR A 114 7.44 -7.52 1.46
C THR A 114 7.54 -8.94 0.90
N LEU A 115 8.76 -9.43 0.71
CA LEU A 115 9.02 -10.78 0.21
C LEU A 115 8.56 -11.84 1.20
N LYS A 116 8.02 -12.94 0.68
CA LYS A 116 7.70 -14.10 1.51
C LYS A 116 8.98 -14.87 1.86
N PRO A 117 8.95 -15.67 2.94
CA PRO A 117 10.08 -16.50 3.31
C PRO A 117 10.65 -17.37 2.22
N GLU A 118 9.78 -17.89 1.37
CA GLU A 118 10.16 -18.81 0.31
C GLU A 118 10.79 -18.11 -0.90
N GLU A 119 10.66 -16.78 -1.00
CA GLU A 119 11.13 -16.01 -2.16
C GLU A 119 12.62 -15.65 -2.04
N GLY A 120 13.18 -15.59 -0.84
CA GLY A 120 14.58 -15.20 -0.63
C GLY A 120 14.85 -13.71 -0.87
N GLU A 121 15.83 -13.14 -0.18
CA GLU A 121 16.04 -11.69 -0.03
C GLU A 121 16.35 -10.95 -1.35
N ASN A 122 16.87 -11.65 -2.35
CA ASN A 122 17.22 -11.07 -3.66
C ASN A 122 16.08 -11.16 -4.69
N THR A 123 14.88 -11.56 -4.29
CA THR A 123 13.77 -11.67 -5.24
C THR A 123 13.30 -10.31 -5.72
N VAL A 124 13.48 -10.10 -7.02
CA VAL A 124 12.81 -9.04 -7.77
C VAL A 124 11.40 -9.50 -8.15
N ASN A 125 10.46 -8.56 -8.18
CA ASN A 125 9.09 -8.79 -8.62
C ASN A 125 8.36 -9.88 -7.82
N GLY A 126 8.44 -9.82 -6.50
CA GLY A 126 7.83 -10.77 -5.56
C GLY A 126 6.31 -10.85 -5.68
N GLN A 127 5.72 -11.94 -5.17
CA GLN A 127 4.30 -12.24 -5.35
C GLN A 127 3.39 -11.15 -4.78
N ARG A 128 3.68 -10.63 -3.58
CA ARG A 128 2.87 -9.59 -2.95
C ARG A 128 2.88 -8.31 -3.77
N PHE A 129 4.05 -7.89 -4.24
CA PHE A 129 4.18 -6.75 -5.14
C PHE A 129 3.32 -6.93 -6.40
N ARG A 130 3.38 -8.10 -7.06
CA ARG A 130 2.56 -8.39 -8.25
C ARG A 130 1.06 -8.30 -7.97
N ILE A 131 0.60 -8.98 -6.91
CA ILE A 131 -0.82 -9.02 -6.54
C ILE A 131 -1.34 -7.63 -6.18
N TYR A 132 -0.62 -6.88 -5.36
CA TYR A 132 -1.05 -5.57 -4.89
C TYR A 132 -1.01 -4.55 -6.03
N SER A 133 -0.01 -4.63 -6.90
CA SER A 133 0.09 -3.77 -8.09
C SER A 133 -1.06 -4.02 -9.05
N GLN A 134 -1.46 -5.28 -9.24
CA GLN A 134 -2.63 -5.61 -10.06
C GLN A 134 -3.91 -5.03 -9.44
N LEU A 135 -4.13 -5.27 -8.15
CA LEU A 135 -5.29 -4.73 -7.44
C LEU A 135 -5.36 -3.20 -7.54
N ALA A 136 -4.24 -2.51 -7.38
CA ALA A 136 -4.20 -1.05 -7.52
C ALA A 136 -4.57 -0.59 -8.94
N ARG A 137 -4.08 -1.26 -10.00
CA ARG A 137 -4.44 -0.94 -11.39
C ARG A 137 -5.93 -1.19 -11.68
N ASP A 138 -6.51 -2.23 -11.09
CA ASP A 138 -7.92 -2.57 -11.31
C ASP A 138 -8.88 -1.52 -10.71
N PHE A 139 -8.49 -0.86 -9.61
CA PHE A 139 -9.34 0.06 -8.87
C PHE A 139 -9.04 1.54 -9.09
N PHE A 140 -7.81 1.87 -9.47
CA PHE A 140 -7.37 3.24 -9.68
C PHE A 140 -7.07 3.46 -11.16
N PRO A 141 -7.96 4.14 -11.90
CA PRO A 141 -7.85 4.22 -13.35
C PRO A 141 -6.83 5.31 -13.76
N PRO A 142 -6.06 5.10 -14.84
CA PRO A 142 -4.92 5.95 -15.22
C PRO A 142 -5.31 7.37 -15.63
N GLU A 143 -6.59 7.67 -15.84
CA GLU A 143 -7.07 9.03 -16.12
C GLU A 143 -6.91 9.93 -14.90
N ARG A 144 -7.08 9.37 -13.70
CA ARG A 144 -7.01 10.11 -12.42
C ARG A 144 -5.74 9.84 -11.63
N TRP A 145 -5.05 8.74 -11.94
CA TRP A 145 -3.95 8.22 -11.15
C TRP A 145 -2.72 8.00 -12.02
N ASP A 146 -1.55 8.27 -11.47
CA ASP A 146 -0.28 7.92 -12.07
C ASP A 146 0.36 6.77 -11.26
N HIS A 147 0.78 5.72 -11.96
CA HIS A 147 1.19 4.45 -11.37
C HIS A 147 2.67 4.22 -11.59
N GLN A 148 3.46 4.44 -10.54
CA GLN A 148 4.90 4.26 -10.57
C GLN A 148 5.25 2.99 -9.81
N HIS A 149 6.12 2.16 -10.38
CA HIS A 149 6.44 0.87 -9.79
C HIS A 149 7.88 0.48 -10.09
N SER A 150 8.54 -0.17 -9.15
CA SER A 150 9.88 -0.74 -9.32
C SER A 150 9.83 -2.21 -8.91
N PRO A 151 9.80 -3.14 -9.88
CA PRO A 151 9.90 -4.58 -9.60
C PRO A 151 11.20 -4.94 -8.88
N GLU A 152 12.28 -4.19 -9.09
CA GLU A 152 13.59 -4.41 -8.48
C GLU A 152 13.54 -4.24 -6.96
N THR A 153 12.77 -3.27 -6.50
CA THR A 153 12.62 -2.93 -5.07
C THR A 153 11.28 -3.33 -4.49
N ASN A 154 10.42 -3.98 -5.28
CA ASN A 154 9.05 -4.35 -4.92
C ASN A 154 8.17 -3.17 -4.46
N ALA A 155 8.51 -1.94 -4.87
CA ALA A 155 7.79 -0.75 -4.45
C ALA A 155 6.80 -0.25 -5.49
N TYR A 156 5.75 0.39 -4.99
CA TYR A 156 4.68 0.96 -5.79
C TYR A 156 4.25 2.30 -5.21
N LEU A 157 4.10 3.29 -6.09
CA LEU A 157 3.52 4.60 -5.79
C LEU A 157 2.30 4.83 -6.69
N LEU A 158 1.25 5.33 -6.07
CA LEU A 158 0.00 5.68 -6.71
C LEU A 158 -0.23 7.18 -6.50
N LEU A 159 0.13 7.99 -7.49
CA LEU A 159 0.04 9.44 -7.39
C LEU A 159 -1.33 9.92 -7.87
N ASN A 160 -1.98 10.73 -7.04
CA ASN A 160 -3.23 11.37 -7.41
C ASN A 160 -2.93 12.55 -8.34
N LYS A 161 -3.43 12.54 -9.58
CA LYS A 161 -3.15 13.67 -10.49
C LYS A 161 -3.74 14.98 -9.99
N ALA A 162 -4.79 14.94 -9.15
CA ALA A 162 -5.37 16.14 -8.55
C ALA A 162 -4.40 16.86 -7.59
N SER A 163 -3.44 16.16 -6.98
CA SER A 163 -2.47 16.77 -6.08
C SER A 163 -1.34 17.52 -6.78
N LEU A 164 -1.15 17.31 -8.09
CA LEU A 164 -0.09 17.98 -8.88
C LEU A 164 -0.27 19.50 -8.96
N GLY A 165 -1.49 20.02 -8.79
CA GLY A 165 -1.73 21.46 -8.71
C GLY A 165 -1.15 22.11 -7.45
N HIS A 166 -0.96 21.33 -6.38
CA HIS A 166 -0.38 21.77 -5.11
C HIS A 166 1.07 21.33 -4.95
N TYR A 167 1.42 20.18 -5.52
CA TYR A 167 2.73 19.54 -5.43
C TYR A 167 3.21 19.15 -6.83
N PRO A 168 3.74 20.10 -7.63
CA PRO A 168 4.19 19.81 -8.99
C PRO A 168 5.29 18.75 -9.05
N ASP A 169 6.16 18.72 -8.03
CA ASP A 169 7.29 17.79 -7.91
C ASP A 169 6.95 16.54 -7.06
N LEU A 170 5.67 16.20 -6.93
CA LEU A 170 5.20 15.14 -6.03
C LEU A 170 5.90 13.80 -6.25
N LEU A 171 6.17 13.42 -7.50
CA LEU A 171 6.89 12.18 -7.80
C LEU A 171 8.29 12.19 -7.17
N GLN A 172 9.05 13.27 -7.38
CA GLN A 172 10.40 13.40 -6.84
C GLN A 172 10.38 13.42 -5.30
N GLN A 173 9.40 14.11 -4.70
CA GLN A 173 9.23 14.15 -3.25
C GLN A 173 8.88 12.78 -2.67
N ALA A 174 7.99 12.04 -3.34
CA ALA A 174 7.63 10.67 -2.94
C ALA A 174 8.83 9.72 -3.05
N GLN A 175 9.62 9.84 -4.11
CA GLN A 175 10.85 9.06 -4.30
C GLN A 175 11.87 9.31 -3.20
N GLN A 176 12.15 10.59 -2.89
CA GLN A 176 13.06 10.98 -1.81
C GLN A 176 12.59 10.46 -0.45
N MET A 177 11.30 10.57 -0.19
CA MET A 177 10.69 10.04 1.04
C MET A 177 10.88 8.52 1.14
N PHE A 178 10.55 7.76 0.08
CA PHE A 178 10.71 6.30 0.10
C PHE A 178 12.18 5.89 0.27
N GLN A 179 13.11 6.58 -0.39
CA GLN A 179 14.54 6.32 -0.24
C GLN A 179 15.04 6.57 1.18
N ALA A 180 14.55 7.62 1.85
CA ALA A 180 14.92 7.91 3.23
C ALA A 180 14.31 6.92 4.24
N LEU A 181 13.12 6.39 3.97
CA LEU A 181 12.43 5.45 4.85
C LEU A 181 12.91 4.01 4.67
N TYR A 182 13.38 3.66 3.47
CA TYR A 182 13.79 2.32 3.11
C TYR A 182 15.16 2.41 2.41
N PRO A 183 16.29 2.44 3.15
CA PRO A 183 17.61 2.70 2.55
C PRO A 183 18.06 1.68 1.49
N ASP A 184 17.54 0.46 1.53
CA ASP A 184 17.76 -0.57 0.50
C ASP A 184 17.02 -0.28 -0.82
N PHE A 185 16.17 0.75 -0.81
CA PHE A 185 15.56 1.35 -1.98
C PHE A 185 16.61 2.16 -2.76
N SER A 186 17.29 1.50 -3.69
CA SER A 186 18.15 2.20 -4.65
C SER A 186 17.32 3.03 -5.66
N ASN A 187 17.97 3.87 -6.47
CA ASN A 187 17.38 4.79 -7.47
C ASN A 187 16.54 4.11 -8.60
N ALA A 188 16.02 2.90 -8.37
CA ALA A 188 15.30 2.05 -9.29
C ALA A 188 13.87 2.51 -9.63
N LEU A 189 13.43 3.68 -9.18
CA LEU A 189 12.39 4.42 -9.91
C LEU A 189 13.02 5.20 -11.08
N SER A 190 13.82 4.51 -11.90
CA SER A 190 14.36 5.04 -13.14
C SER A 190 13.40 4.76 -14.29
N ASP A 191 12.82 5.82 -14.86
CA ASP A 191 12.34 5.96 -16.24
C ASP A 191 11.79 4.71 -16.96
N THR A 192 10.88 3.97 -16.33
CA THR A 192 10.04 3.02 -17.07
C THR A 192 8.57 3.44 -17.01
N LEU A 193 8.35 4.64 -17.56
CA LEU A 193 7.16 4.91 -18.36
C LEU A 193 7.06 3.83 -19.45
N ARG A 194 6.36 2.74 -19.17
CA ARG A 194 5.66 2.00 -20.23
C ARG A 194 4.19 1.94 -19.85
N PRO A 195 3.30 2.56 -20.65
CA PRO A 195 1.90 2.19 -20.59
C PRO A 195 1.84 0.69 -20.83
N VAL A 196 1.13 -0.04 -19.96
CA VAL A 196 0.69 -1.38 -20.33
C VAL A 196 -0.25 -1.19 -21.50
N VAL A 197 0.27 -1.37 -22.72
CA VAL A 197 -0.55 -1.45 -23.93
C VAL A 197 -1.56 -2.55 -23.67
N SER A 198 -2.84 -2.18 -23.67
CA SER A 198 -3.96 -3.12 -23.66
C SER A 198 -3.70 -4.18 -24.73
N GLN A 199 -3.47 -5.43 -24.32
CA GLN A 199 -3.52 -6.52 -25.28
C GLN A 199 -4.97 -6.62 -25.76
N ILE A 200 -5.17 -6.14 -26.98
CA ILE A 200 -6.36 -6.35 -27.79
C ILE A 200 -6.62 -7.86 -27.77
N ARG A 201 -7.77 -8.27 -27.21
CA ARG A 201 -8.31 -9.60 -27.48
C ARG A 201 -8.68 -9.63 -28.96
N ILE A 202 -7.88 -10.32 -29.75
CA ILE A 202 -8.21 -10.68 -31.13
C ILE A 202 -8.68 -12.14 -31.08
N GLY A 203 -9.88 -12.40 -31.58
CA GLY A 203 -10.40 -13.73 -31.92
C GLY A 203 -11.11 -14.45 -30.78
#